data_AF-A0A6J0LGL6-F1
#
_entry.id   AF-A0A6J0LGL6-F1
#
_cell.length_a   1.000
_cell.length_b   1.000
_cell.length_c   1.000
_cell.angle_alpha   90.00
_cell.angle_beta   90.00
_cell.angle_gamma   90.00
#
_symmetry.space_group_name_H-M   'P 1'
#
loop_
_entity.id
_entity.type
_entity.pdbx_description
1 polymer ?
#
loop_
_entity_poly.entity_id
_entity_poly.type
_entity_poly.pdbx_seq_one_letter_code
_entity_poly.pdbx_strand_id
1 'polypeptide(L)'
;MSNLASLPPSILHKILSKVATLHIWDFGSARIAFSGVNQIGRDDYLYRSADLIHFDDWINEVNAVRKFRLLCYQAGNLEAIYLRGMYEFFYLHLLDQGREKIHLAAERRLLLAKYVDGMLNLAFSVDDGGLVHNYPNFSREFVDRMYYMIRNNNPQPIGVMKNVRCLCLYWKE
;
A
#
# COMPACT_ATOMS: atom_id res chain seq x y z
N MET A 1 7.85 -8.77 -37.24
CA MET A 1 7.31 -9.07 -35.89
C MET A 1 8.31 -8.52 -34.88
N SER A 2 7.94 -7.47 -34.14
CA SER A 2 8.80 -6.87 -33.12
C SER A 2 8.86 -7.81 -31.93
N ASN A 3 10.04 -8.37 -31.63
CA ASN A 3 10.20 -9.30 -30.51
C ASN A 3 10.23 -8.49 -29.21
N LEU A 4 9.48 -8.90 -28.19
CA LEU A 4 9.47 -8.25 -26.86
C LEU A 4 10.90 -8.19 -26.27
N ALA A 5 11.76 -9.14 -26.63
CA ALA A 5 13.18 -9.18 -26.27
C ALA A 5 14.03 -8.03 -26.86
N SER A 6 13.52 -7.28 -27.84
CA SER A 6 14.23 -6.13 -28.44
C SER A 6 13.96 -4.81 -27.71
N LEU A 7 13.05 -4.80 -26.74
CA LEU A 7 12.74 -3.59 -25.98
C LEU A 7 13.84 -3.30 -24.94
N PRO A 8 14.14 -2.01 -24.68
CA PRO A 8 15.01 -1.64 -23.58
C PRO A 8 14.48 -2.17 -22.23
N PRO A 9 15.37 -2.61 -21.31
CA PRO A 9 14.96 -3.12 -20.00
C PRO A 9 14.01 -2.18 -19.24
N SER A 10 14.23 -0.86 -19.32
CA SER A 10 13.40 0.15 -18.67
C SER A 10 11.94 0.17 -19.16
N ILE A 11 11.70 -0.14 -20.44
CA ILE A 11 10.35 -0.25 -21.01
C ILE A 11 9.70 -1.55 -20.57
N LEU A 12 10.46 -2.65 -20.54
CA LEU A 12 9.99 -3.94 -20.03
C LEU A 12 9.61 -3.84 -18.54
N HIS A 13 10.39 -3.15 -17.71
CA HIS A 13 10.04 -2.87 -16.31
C HIS A 13 8.71 -2.11 -16.19
N LYS A 14 8.51 -1.06 -17.00
CA LYS A 14 7.25 -0.29 -16.97
C LYS A 14 6.05 -1.13 -17.38
N ILE A 15 6.17 -1.91 -18.45
CA ILE A 15 5.11 -2.82 -18.89
C ILE A 15 4.81 -3.83 -17.79
N LEU A 16 5.85 -4.48 -17.26
CA LEU A 16 5.67 -5.56 -16.29
C LEU A 16 5.15 -5.04 -14.94
N SER A 17 5.59 -3.86 -14.51
CA SER A 17 5.04 -3.18 -13.34
C SER A 17 3.56 -2.89 -13.54
N LYS A 18 3.16 -2.36 -14.70
CA LYS A 18 1.75 -2.07 -15.01
C LYS A 18 0.89 -3.33 -15.11
N VAL A 19 1.43 -4.42 -15.67
CA VAL A 19 0.76 -5.73 -15.69
C VAL A 19 0.61 -6.26 -14.26
N ALA A 20 1.66 -6.16 -13.43
CA ALA A 20 1.64 -6.60 -12.04
C ALA A 20 0.64 -5.82 -11.18
N THR A 21 0.37 -4.55 -11.49
CA THR A 21 -0.60 -3.72 -10.76
C THR A 21 -2.03 -3.87 -11.26
N LEU A 22 -2.22 -4.36 -12.49
CA LEU A 22 -3.54 -4.57 -13.12
C LEU A 22 -4.04 -6.01 -13.01
N HIS A 23 -3.16 -7.02 -13.14
CA HIS A 23 -3.52 -8.44 -13.02
C HIS A 23 -2.30 -9.34 -12.66
N ILE A 24 -2.20 -9.83 -11.42
CA ILE A 24 -1.03 -10.64 -10.98
C ILE A 24 -0.92 -12.00 -11.65
N TRP A 25 -2.04 -12.56 -12.12
CA TRP A 25 -2.02 -13.77 -12.92
C TRP A 25 -1.36 -13.52 -14.27
N ASP A 26 -1.60 -12.37 -14.89
CA ASP A 26 -0.93 -12.00 -16.15
C ASP A 26 0.54 -11.73 -15.88
N PHE A 27 0.89 -11.19 -14.72
CA PHE A 27 2.28 -11.06 -14.30
C PHE A 27 2.97 -12.42 -14.13
N GLY A 28 2.32 -13.36 -13.42
CA GLY A 28 2.81 -14.73 -13.26
C GLY A 28 2.96 -15.45 -14.60
N SER A 29 1.96 -15.33 -15.46
CA SER A 29 1.94 -15.90 -16.81
C SER A 29 3.03 -15.28 -17.70
N ALA A 30 3.20 -13.96 -17.66
CA ALA A 30 4.23 -13.26 -18.42
C ALA A 30 5.65 -13.67 -18.00
N ARG A 31 5.87 -13.91 -16.70
CA ARG A 31 7.15 -14.43 -16.19
C ARG A 31 7.44 -15.86 -16.64
N ILE A 32 6.43 -16.71 -16.78
CA ILE A 32 6.61 -18.09 -17.26
C ILE A 32 6.84 -18.09 -18.77
N ALA A 33 6.11 -17.27 -19.51
CA ALA A 33 6.15 -17.24 -20.97
C ALA A 33 7.42 -16.59 -21.55
N PHE A 34 8.07 -15.66 -20.82
CA PHE A 34 9.21 -14.90 -21.34
C PHE A 34 10.38 -14.83 -20.35
N SER A 35 11.54 -15.39 -20.72
CA SER A 35 12.74 -15.45 -19.85
C SER A 35 13.30 -14.08 -19.46
N GLY A 36 13.31 -13.11 -20.39
CA GLY A 36 13.72 -11.72 -20.11
C GLY A 36 12.78 -11.02 -19.12
N VAL A 37 11.48 -11.31 -19.22
CA VAL A 37 10.46 -10.83 -18.28
C VAL A 37 10.59 -11.53 -16.93
N ASN A 38 10.99 -12.81 -16.90
CA ASN A 38 11.24 -13.53 -15.66
C ASN A 38 12.42 -12.95 -14.87
N GLN A 39 13.50 -12.55 -15.57
CA GLN A 39 14.66 -11.90 -14.94
C GLN A 39 14.27 -10.55 -14.35
N ILE A 40 13.57 -9.72 -15.13
CA ILE A 40 13.05 -8.41 -14.68
C ILE A 40 12.01 -8.58 -13.55
N GLY A 41 11.18 -9.61 -13.61
CA GLY A 41 10.21 -9.95 -12.56
C GLY A 41 10.81 -10.48 -11.26
N ARG A 42 12.13 -10.64 -11.21
CA ARG A 42 12.92 -10.96 -9.99
C ARG A 42 13.77 -9.78 -9.51
N ASP A 43 13.77 -8.68 -10.24
CA ASP A 43 14.53 -7.49 -9.88
C ASP A 43 13.78 -6.68 -8.81
N ASP A 44 14.48 -6.35 -7.73
CA ASP A 44 14.00 -5.50 -6.64
C ASP A 44 13.47 -4.15 -7.15
N TYR A 45 14.01 -3.66 -8.28
CA TYR A 45 13.53 -2.43 -8.91
C TYR A 45 12.03 -2.49 -9.23
N LEU A 46 11.54 -3.63 -9.74
CA LEU A 46 10.12 -3.79 -10.07
C LEU A 46 9.24 -3.64 -8.83
N TYR A 47 9.63 -4.27 -7.73
CA TYR A 47 8.91 -4.21 -6.47
C TYR A 47 8.99 -2.82 -5.83
N ARG A 48 10.14 -2.17 -5.93
CA ARG A 48 10.35 -0.79 -5.44
C ARG A 48 9.51 0.24 -6.21
N SER A 49 9.24 0.01 -7.49
CA SER A 49 8.53 0.97 -8.37
C SER A 49 7.06 0.65 -8.62
N ALA A 50 6.50 -0.42 -8.03
CA ALA A 50 5.12 -0.81 -8.23
C ALA A 50 4.13 0.23 -7.68
N ASP A 51 3.07 0.52 -8.44
CA ASP A 51 1.94 1.37 -8.03
C ASP A 51 0.94 0.54 -7.22
N LEU A 52 0.98 0.71 -5.90
CA LEU A 52 0.18 -0.01 -4.94
C LEU A 52 -1.08 0.75 -4.52
N ILE A 53 -1.12 2.07 -4.72
CA ILE A 53 -2.27 2.93 -4.43
C ILE A 53 -3.38 2.70 -5.47
N HIS A 54 -3.03 2.53 -6.74
CA HIS A 54 -3.98 2.22 -7.81
C HIS A 54 -4.10 0.72 -8.08
N PHE A 55 -3.54 -0.11 -7.20
CA PHE A 55 -3.62 -1.55 -7.29
C PHE A 55 -5.06 -2.00 -7.17
N ASP A 56 -5.54 -2.76 -8.15
CA ASP A 56 -6.93 -3.21 -8.16
C ASP A 56 -7.13 -4.29 -7.08
N ASP A 57 -8.19 -4.16 -6.30
CA ASP A 57 -8.41 -4.98 -5.10
C ASP A 57 -8.91 -6.38 -5.50
N TRP A 58 -7.99 -7.31 -5.75
CA TRP A 58 -8.33 -8.69 -6.13
C TRP A 58 -8.68 -9.56 -4.92
N ILE A 59 -9.94 -9.42 -4.50
CA ILE A 59 -10.52 -10.12 -3.33
C ILE A 59 -10.37 -11.66 -3.42
N ASN A 60 -10.21 -12.21 -4.63
CA ASN A 60 -10.11 -13.66 -4.85
C ASN A 60 -8.67 -14.22 -4.77
N GLU A 61 -7.64 -13.38 -4.78
CA GLU A 61 -6.23 -13.80 -4.89
C GLU A 61 -5.37 -13.32 -3.71
N VAL A 62 -5.94 -13.40 -2.51
CA VAL A 62 -5.42 -12.82 -1.27
C VAL A 62 -3.96 -13.18 -1.01
N ASN A 63 -3.58 -14.44 -1.22
CA ASN A 63 -2.21 -14.91 -0.94
C ASN A 63 -1.18 -14.36 -1.94
N ALA A 64 -1.52 -14.29 -3.23
CA ALA A 64 -0.63 -13.77 -4.26
C ALA A 64 -0.42 -12.26 -4.07
N VAL A 65 -1.50 -11.52 -3.80
CA VAL A 65 -1.45 -10.09 -3.51
C VAL A 65 -0.64 -9.82 -2.24
N ARG A 66 -0.86 -10.59 -1.17
CA ARG A 66 -0.10 -10.48 0.09
C ARG A 66 1.39 -10.67 -0.15
N LYS A 67 1.78 -11.74 -0.87
CA LYS A 67 3.19 -12.00 -1.19
C LYS A 67 3.79 -10.88 -2.03
N PHE A 68 3.07 -10.37 -3.02
CA PHE A 68 3.53 -9.26 -3.86
C PHE A 68 3.75 -7.98 -3.04
N ARG A 69 2.80 -7.61 -2.17
CA ARG A 69 2.91 -6.45 -1.27
C ARG A 69 4.07 -6.58 -0.28
N LEU A 70 4.28 -7.79 0.27
CA LEU A 70 5.42 -8.07 1.15
C LEU A 70 6.76 -7.87 0.43
N LEU A 71 6.88 -8.35 -0.81
CA LEU A 71 8.08 -8.13 -1.63
C LEU A 71 8.29 -6.64 -1.94
N CYS A 72 7.23 -5.90 -2.25
CA CYS A 72 7.29 -4.44 -2.42
C CYS A 72 7.79 -3.74 -1.15
N TYR A 73 7.29 -4.15 0.02
CA TYR A 73 7.73 -3.61 1.30
C TYR A 73 9.20 -3.89 1.57
N GLN A 74 9.65 -5.15 1.38
CA GLN A 74 11.05 -5.55 1.53
C GLN A 74 11.98 -4.80 0.56
N ALA A 75 11.52 -4.52 -0.66
CA ALA A 75 12.27 -3.75 -1.66
C ALA A 75 12.33 -2.23 -1.37
N GLY A 76 11.63 -1.75 -0.33
CA GLY A 76 11.60 -0.35 0.08
C GLY A 76 10.62 0.53 -0.71
N ASN A 77 9.56 -0.06 -1.28
CA ASN A 77 8.51 0.69 -1.94
C ASN A 77 7.79 1.64 -0.96
N LEU A 78 7.74 2.93 -1.28
CA LEU A 78 7.17 3.95 -0.38
C LEU A 78 5.67 3.77 -0.14
N GLU A 79 4.93 3.33 -1.16
CA GLU A 79 3.50 3.07 -1.03
C GLU A 79 3.26 1.82 -0.18
N ALA A 80 4.10 0.79 -0.29
CA ALA A 80 4.03 -0.38 0.57
C ALA A 80 4.29 -0.02 2.04
N ILE A 81 5.30 0.80 2.30
CA ILE A 81 5.64 1.30 3.65
C ILE A 81 4.47 2.13 4.20
N TYR A 82 3.95 3.07 3.43
CA TYR A 82 2.81 3.89 3.81
C TYR A 82 1.58 3.03 4.11
N LEU A 83 1.23 2.09 3.23
CA LEU A 83 0.10 1.20 3.45
C LEU A 83 0.29 0.32 4.69
N ARG A 84 1.48 -0.25 4.92
CA ARG A 84 1.76 -0.98 6.18
C ARG A 84 1.60 -0.07 7.39
N GLY A 85 2.07 1.17 7.33
CA GLY A 85 1.89 2.18 8.38
C GLY A 85 0.41 2.49 8.65
N MET A 86 -0.39 2.65 7.61
CA MET A 86 -1.84 2.83 7.72
C MET A 86 -2.52 1.62 8.37
N TYR A 87 -2.11 0.39 8.01
CA TYR A 87 -2.63 -0.83 8.62
C TYR A 87 -2.29 -0.90 10.11
N GLU A 88 -1.04 -0.67 10.45
CA GLU A 88 -0.57 -0.72 11.84
C GLU A 88 -1.23 0.36 12.70
N PHE A 89 -1.32 1.59 12.19
CA PHE A 89 -1.91 2.71 12.92
C PHE A 89 -3.42 2.57 13.09
N PHE A 90 -4.17 2.42 11.99
CA PHE A 90 -5.63 2.49 12.01
C PHE A 90 -6.31 1.16 12.32
N TYR A 91 -5.66 0.03 12.03
CA TYR A 91 -6.28 -1.29 12.19
C TYR A 91 -5.70 -2.10 13.35
N LEU A 92 -4.38 -2.22 13.44
CA LEU A 92 -3.75 -2.97 14.54
C LEU A 92 -3.59 -2.17 15.83
N HIS A 93 -3.80 -0.85 15.77
CA HIS A 93 -3.60 0.09 16.88
C HIS A 93 -2.17 0.12 17.42
N LEU A 94 -1.20 -0.17 16.56
CA LEU A 94 0.22 -0.05 16.84
C LEU A 94 0.65 1.38 16.48
N LEU A 95 0.21 2.35 17.30
CA LEU A 95 0.22 3.78 16.95
C LEU A 95 1.63 4.28 16.59
N ASP A 96 2.63 4.03 17.43
CA ASP A 96 3.99 4.52 17.19
C ASP A 96 4.60 3.90 15.93
N GLN A 97 4.46 2.58 15.78
CA GLN A 97 5.01 1.82 14.64
C GLN A 97 4.36 2.21 13.32
N GLY A 98 3.04 2.41 13.33
CA GLY A 98 2.30 2.85 12.17
C GLY A 98 2.64 4.30 11.80
N ARG A 99 2.73 5.18 12.81
CA ARG A 99 3.09 6.59 12.62
C ARG A 99 4.50 6.76 12.09
N GLU A 100 5.48 6.02 12.61
CA GLU A 100 6.86 6.02 12.12
C GLU A 100 6.91 5.71 10.62
N LYS A 101 6.16 4.70 10.15
CA LYS A 101 6.12 4.32 8.73
C LYS A 101 5.44 5.37 7.86
N ILE A 102 4.33 5.94 8.32
CA ILE A 102 3.61 7.02 7.62
C ILE A 102 4.53 8.24 7.49
N HIS A 103 5.19 8.63 8.57
CA HIS A 103 6.14 9.73 8.61
C HIS A 103 7.34 9.49 7.68
N LEU A 104 7.94 8.29 7.74
CA LEU A 104 9.05 7.92 6.86
C LEU A 104 8.68 8.02 5.37
N ALA A 105 7.49 7.55 4.98
CA ALA A 105 7.02 7.68 3.60
C ALA A 105 6.76 9.15 3.22
N ALA A 106 6.27 9.96 4.15
CA ALA A 106 6.06 11.40 3.96
C ALA A 106 7.38 12.16 3.73
N GLU A 107 8.39 11.92 4.57
CA GLU A 107 9.73 12.50 4.44
C GLU A 107 10.36 12.14 3.08
N ARG A 108 10.15 10.90 2.63
CA ARG A 108 10.59 10.41 1.31
C ARG A 108 9.73 10.88 0.14
N ARG A 109 8.88 11.89 0.37
CA ARG A 109 8.09 12.63 -0.63
C ARG A 109 6.93 11.85 -1.26
N LEU A 110 6.41 10.81 -0.61
CA LEU A 110 5.12 10.25 -1.03
C LEU A 110 4.00 11.24 -0.66
N LEU A 111 3.33 11.80 -1.67
CA LEU A 111 2.38 12.90 -1.49
C LEU A 111 1.22 12.52 -0.56
N LEU A 112 0.68 11.31 -0.73
CA LEU A 112 -0.42 10.82 0.11
C LEU A 112 0.01 10.65 1.57
N ALA A 113 1.22 10.14 1.81
CA ALA A 113 1.78 10.04 3.15
C ALA A 113 2.00 11.41 3.79
N LYS A 114 2.50 12.41 3.04
CA LYS A 114 2.63 13.79 3.54
C LYS A 114 1.31 14.38 4.00
N TYR A 115 0.25 14.17 3.23
CA TYR A 115 -1.08 14.63 3.60
C TYR A 115 -1.54 13.97 4.90
N VAL A 116 -1.45 12.64 5.00
CA VAL A 116 -1.88 11.90 6.20
C VAL A 116 -1.03 12.23 7.42
N ASP A 117 0.30 12.29 7.27
CA ASP A 117 1.21 12.67 8.36
C ASP A 117 0.90 14.08 8.90
N GLY A 118 0.63 15.04 8.00
CA GLY A 118 0.15 16.37 8.38
C GLY A 118 -1.16 16.33 9.15
N MET A 119 -2.14 15.54 8.68
CA MET A 119 -3.42 15.37 9.38
C MET A 119 -3.24 14.74 10.76
N LEU A 120 -2.35 13.77 10.90
CA LEU A 120 -2.02 13.15 12.20
C LEU A 120 -1.33 14.15 13.13
N ASN A 121 -0.41 14.98 12.64
CA ASN A 121 0.21 16.04 13.44
C ASN A 121 -0.79 17.11 13.92
N LEU A 122 -1.87 17.34 13.16
CA LEU A 122 -2.95 18.25 13.58
C LEU A 122 -3.87 17.59 14.61
N ALA A 123 -4.20 16.32 14.41
CA ALA A 123 -5.16 15.59 15.25
C ALA A 123 -4.56 15.10 16.57
N PHE A 124 -3.24 14.93 16.64
CA PHE A 124 -2.55 14.34 17.78
C PHE A 124 -1.35 15.18 18.22
N SER A 125 -1.13 15.28 19.52
CA SER A 125 0.09 15.75 20.18
C SER A 125 0.85 14.56 20.79
N VAL A 126 2.11 14.78 21.18
CA VAL A 126 2.92 13.79 21.90
C VAL A 126 3.17 14.33 23.30
N ASP A 127 2.85 13.55 24.34
CA ASP A 127 3.19 13.81 25.73
C ASP A 127 4.05 12.68 26.32
N ASP A 128 4.37 12.75 27.61
CA ASP A 128 5.19 11.74 28.31
C ASP A 128 4.53 10.35 28.35
N GLY A 129 3.23 10.24 28.07
CA GLY A 129 2.45 9.01 27.99
C GLY A 129 2.21 8.50 26.56
N GLY A 130 2.63 9.24 25.54
CA GLY A 130 2.51 8.87 24.12
C GLY A 130 1.63 9.82 23.31
N LEU A 131 0.88 9.27 22.35
CA LEU A 131 0.00 10.05 21.46
C LEU A 131 -1.29 10.50 22.18
N VAL A 132 -1.49 11.80 22.28
CA VAL A 132 -2.70 12.43 22.85
C VAL A 132 -3.53 13.08 21.76
N HIS A 133 -4.85 12.89 21.81
CA HIS A 133 -5.75 13.56 20.87
C HIS A 133 -5.90 15.06 21.17
N ASN A 134 -5.65 15.91 20.18
CA ASN A 134 -5.92 17.35 20.27
C ASN A 134 -7.42 17.67 20.21
N TYR A 135 -8.22 16.72 19.77
CA TYR A 135 -9.67 16.82 19.69
C TYR A 135 -10.29 15.79 20.66
N PRO A 136 -10.58 16.18 21.92
CA PRO A 136 -11.09 15.23 22.93
C PRO A 136 -12.43 14.59 22.53
N ASN A 137 -13.20 15.23 21.65
CA ASN A 137 -14.44 14.70 21.09
C ASN A 137 -14.21 13.68 19.95
N PHE A 138 -13.00 13.63 19.38
CA PHE A 138 -12.59 12.62 18.40
C PHE A 138 -12.08 11.40 19.16
N SER A 139 -13.01 10.70 19.81
CA SER A 139 -12.70 9.53 20.62
C SER A 139 -12.44 8.30 19.76
N ARG A 140 -11.84 7.27 20.37
CA ARG A 140 -11.66 5.95 19.75
C ARG A 140 -12.97 5.36 19.22
N GLU A 141 -14.09 5.58 19.92
CA GLU A 141 -15.41 5.18 19.45
C GLU A 141 -15.79 5.82 18.10
N PHE A 142 -15.32 7.04 17.81
CA PHE A 142 -15.60 7.69 16.54
C PHE A 142 -14.86 6.98 15.39
N VAL A 143 -13.62 6.55 15.64
CA VAL A 143 -12.85 5.72 14.70
C VAL A 143 -13.52 4.36 14.50
N ASP A 144 -13.98 3.72 15.57
CA ASP A 144 -14.66 2.43 15.50
C ASP A 144 -16.02 2.53 14.78
N ARG A 145 -16.78 3.60 15.00
CA ARG A 145 -18.03 3.88 14.26
C ARG A 145 -17.75 4.15 12.79
N MET A 146 -16.72 4.92 12.47
CA MET A 146 -16.29 5.16 11.10
C MET A 146 -15.89 3.85 10.40
N TYR A 147 -15.16 2.97 11.10
CA TYR A 147 -14.86 1.62 10.62
C TYR A 147 -16.13 0.79 10.35
N TYR A 148 -17.09 0.79 11.29
CA TYR A 148 -18.37 0.11 11.10
C TYR A 148 -19.15 0.66 9.89
N MET A 149 -19.14 1.97 9.69
CA MET A 149 -19.77 2.61 8.52
C MET A 149 -19.08 2.21 7.22
N ILE A 150 -17.74 2.20 7.18
CA ILE A 150 -16.95 1.78 6.00
C ILE A 150 -17.17 0.31 5.68
N ARG A 151 -17.31 -0.54 6.71
CA ARG A 151 -17.49 -1.98 6.57
C ARG A 151 -18.90 -2.34 6.08
N ASN A 152 -19.92 -1.63 6.55
CA ASN A 152 -21.32 -2.03 6.37
C ASN A 152 -22.10 -1.18 5.36
N ASN A 153 -21.71 0.07 5.12
CA ASN A 153 -22.26 0.86 4.03
C ASN A 153 -21.30 0.83 2.85
N ASN A 154 -21.83 0.75 1.64
CA ASN A 154 -21.09 0.85 0.39
C ASN A 154 -21.18 2.29 -0.17
N PRO A 155 -20.60 3.34 0.46
CA PRO A 155 -20.37 4.56 -0.28
C PRO A 155 -19.18 4.26 -1.19
N GLN A 156 -19.30 4.62 -2.47
CA GLN A 156 -18.13 4.65 -3.34
C GLN A 156 -17.01 5.40 -2.60
N PRO A 157 -15.88 4.75 -2.29
CA PRO A 157 -14.99 5.30 -1.30
C PRO A 157 -14.26 6.49 -1.93
N ILE A 158 -14.37 7.66 -1.30
CA ILE A 158 -13.38 8.74 -1.47
C ILE A 158 -12.02 8.06 -1.30
N GLY A 159 -11.08 8.28 -2.23
CA GLY A 159 -9.91 7.39 -2.48
C GLY A 159 -9.08 6.95 -1.26
N VAL A 160 -9.19 7.62 -0.12
CA VAL A 160 -8.61 7.22 1.17
C VAL A 160 -9.25 5.94 1.75
N MET A 161 -10.57 5.75 1.58
CA MET A 161 -11.33 4.63 2.17
C MET A 161 -11.24 3.30 1.37
N LYS A 162 -10.92 3.34 0.07
CA LYS A 162 -10.61 2.10 -0.70
C LYS A 162 -9.42 1.37 -0.06
N ASN A 163 -8.39 2.14 0.33
CA ASN A 163 -7.20 1.61 0.97
C ASN A 163 -7.53 0.87 2.29
N VAL A 164 -8.45 1.35 3.12
CA VAL A 164 -8.75 0.73 4.44
C VAL A 164 -9.28 -0.70 4.35
N ARG A 165 -10.15 -1.00 3.37
CA ARG A 165 -10.66 -2.37 3.17
C ARG A 165 -9.57 -3.31 2.64
N CYS A 166 -8.75 -2.80 1.74
CA CYS A 166 -7.58 -3.47 1.19
C CYS A 166 -6.54 -3.80 2.28
N LEU A 167 -6.32 -2.90 3.23
CA LEU A 167 -5.36 -3.07 4.33
C LEU A 167 -5.67 -4.31 5.19
N CYS A 168 -6.94 -4.59 5.49
CA CYS A 168 -7.35 -5.73 6.31
C CYS A 168 -7.14 -7.09 5.64
N LEU A 169 -7.40 -7.20 4.34
CA LEU A 169 -7.36 -8.48 3.64
C LEU A 169 -5.92 -8.92 3.33
N TYR A 170 -5.05 -7.97 2.98
CA TYR A 170 -3.75 -8.30 2.41
C TYR A 170 -2.56 -8.16 3.37
N TRP A 171 -2.75 -7.68 4.60
CA TRP A 171 -1.68 -7.56 5.61
C TRP A 171 -1.89 -8.37 6.90
N LYS A 172 -3.01 -9.11 7.02
CA LYS A 172 -3.29 -9.98 8.16
C LYS A 172 -2.42 -11.23 8.10
N GLU A 173 -1.41 -11.34 8.96
CA GLU A 173 -0.54 -12.53 9.06
C GLU A 173 -1.33 -13.79 9.41
#